data_AF-A0A8S2VLR8-F1
#
_entry.id   AF-A0A8S2VLR8-F1
#
_cell.length_a   1.000
_cell.length_b   1.000
_cell.length_c   1.000
_cell.angle_alpha   90.00
_cell.angle_beta   90.00
_cell.angle_gamma   90.00
#
_symmetry.space_group_name_H-M   'P 1'
#
loop_
_entity.id
_entity.type
_entity.pdbx_description
1 polymer ?
#
loop_
_entity_poly.entity_id
_entity_poly.type
_entity_poly.pdbx_seq_one_letter_code
_entity_poly.pdbx_strand_id
1 'polypeptide(L)' 'WILPVHIHCYTFSKADNREEDIRTRLKSTLPNVNDDQITCRFVRQVAPNKDMMCVRIVLFDNKKNEEENPTKRFKQDSSE' A
#
# COMPACT_ATOMS: atom_id res chain seq x y z
N TRP A 1 17.14 -17.74 -12.81
CA TRP A 1 17.04 -16.30 -12.56
C TRP A 1 15.62 -16.00 -12.11
N ILE A 2 15.43 -15.66 -10.83
CA ILE A 2 14.13 -15.20 -10.33
C ILE A 2 14.18 -13.67 -10.39
N LEU A 3 13.32 -13.07 -11.19
CA LEU A 3 13.20 -11.62 -11.31
C LEU A 3 12.03 -11.14 -10.46
N PRO A 4 12.18 -10.04 -9.70
CA PRO A 4 11.07 -9.47 -8.96
C PRO A 4 9.99 -8.98 -9.94
N VAL A 5 8.74 -9.35 -9.67
CA VAL A 5 7.59 -8.91 -10.44
C VAL A 5 6.94 -7.75 -9.72
N HIS A 6 6.84 -6.61 -10.41
CA HIS A 6 6.18 -5.42 -9.89
C HIS A 6 4.81 -5.26 -10.55
N ILE A 7 3.76 -5.35 -9.74
CA ILE A 7 2.39 -5.16 -10.19
C ILE A 7 1.93 -3.79 -9.69
N HIS A 8 1.47 -2.93 -10.61
CA HIS A 8 0.85 -1.66 -10.30
C HIS A 8 -0.63 -1.74 -10.62
N CYS A 9 -1.47 -1.72 -9.59
CA CYS A 9 -2.93 -1.80 -9.70
C CYS A 9 -3.55 -0.47 -9.29
N TYR A 10 -4.41 0.10 -10.14
CA TYR A 10 -5.19 1.29 -9.81
C TYR A 10 -6.58 0.88 -9.37
N THR A 11 -6.98 1.29 -8.17
CA THR A 11 -8.25 0.91 -7.56
C THR A 11 -8.92 2.11 -6.90
N PHE A 12 -10.22 1.99 -6.65
CA PHE A 12 -11.00 3.00 -5.96
C PHE A 12 -11.34 2.55 -4.56
N SER A 13 -11.32 3.50 -3.62
CA SER A 13 -11.84 3.32 -2.27
C SER A 13 -12.79 4.45 -1.93
N LYS A 14 -13.84 4.11 -1.18
CA LYS A 14 -14.78 5.06 -0.56
C LYS A 14 -14.64 5.10 0.96
N ALA A 15 -13.74 4.30 1.52
CA ALA A 15 -13.55 4.22 2.95
C ALA A 15 -12.77 5.45 3.45
N ASP A 16 -13.00 5.82 4.70
CA ASP A 16 -12.19 6.85 5.36
C ASP A 16 -10.73 6.38 5.43
N ASN A 17 -10.51 5.16 5.91
CA ASN A 17 -9.23 4.47 5.83
C ASN A 17 -9.10 3.66 4.52
N ARG A 18 -8.66 4.35 3.47
CA ARG A 18 -8.51 3.80 2.11
C ARG A 18 -7.49 2.67 2.04
N GLU A 19 -6.43 2.77 2.84
CA GLU A 19 -5.33 1.81 2.81
C GLU A 19 -5.74 0.48 3.43
N GLU A 20 -6.47 0.52 4.54
CA GLU A 20 -7.03 -0.68 5.18
C GLU A 20 -8.07 -1.38 4.32
N ASP A 21 -9.00 -0.64 3.69
CA ASP A 21 -9.97 -1.19 2.73
C ASP A 21 -9.26 -1.94 1.60
N ILE A 22 -8.25 -1.29 1.00
CA ILE A 22 -7.48 -1.87 -0.09
C ILE A 22 -6.69 -3.10 0.36
N ARG A 23 -6.00 -3.03 1.51
CA ARG A 23 -5.24 -4.18 2.05
C ARG A 23 -6.16 -5.35 2.33
N THR A 24 -7.33 -5.11 2.91
CA THR A 24 -8.32 -6.15 3.20
C THR A 24 -8.80 -6.85 1.93
N ARG A 25 -9.18 -6.06 0.91
CA ARG A 25 -9.57 -6.60 -0.40
C ARG A 25 -8.43 -7.35 -1.09
N LEU A 26 -7.22 -6.82 -0.99
CA LEU A 26 -6.04 -7.44 -1.59
C LEU A 26 -5.72 -8.77 -0.92
N LYS A 27 -5.69 -8.84 0.42
CA LYS A 27 -5.50 -10.09 1.17
C LYS A 27 -6.60 -11.12 0.88
N SER A 28 -7.83 -10.67 0.71
CA SER A 28 -8.92 -11.57 0.30
C SER A 28 -8.72 -12.15 -1.10
N THR A 29 -8.03 -11.46 -2.00
CA THR A 29 -7.81 -11.89 -3.39
C THR A 29 -6.48 -12.64 -3.55
N LEU A 30 -5.45 -12.22 -2.83
CA LEU A 30 -4.10 -12.76 -2.81
C LEU A 30 -3.65 -12.97 -1.36
N PRO A 31 -4.09 -14.06 -0.71
CA PRO A 31 -3.84 -14.30 0.72
C PRO A 31 -2.36 -14.54 1.06
N ASN A 32 -1.53 -14.88 0.07
CA ASN A 32 -0.10 -15.18 0.25
C ASN A 32 0.79 -13.94 0.12
N VAL A 33 0.22 -12.76 -0.15
CA VAL A 33 0.99 -11.51 -0.22
C VAL A 33 1.09 -10.90 1.17
N ASN A 34 2.31 -10.70 1.63
CA ASN A 34 2.60 -10.10 2.93
C ASN A 34 2.46 -8.57 2.88
N ASP A 35 2.27 -7.94 4.04
CA ASP A 35 2.06 -6.48 4.12
C ASP A 35 3.28 -5.66 3.68
N ASP A 36 4.49 -6.18 3.88
CA ASP A 36 5.77 -5.60 3.45
C ASP A 36 5.94 -5.58 1.92
N GLN A 37 5.25 -6.47 1.21
CA GLN A 37 5.23 -6.53 -0.25
C GLN A 37 4.25 -5.53 -0.88
N ILE A 38 3.44 -4.86 -0.07
CA ILE A 38 2.33 -4.00 -0.51
C ILE A 38 2.62 -2.55 -0.15
N THR A 39 2.60 -1.67 -1.16
CA THR A 39 2.62 -0.22 -0.96
C THR A 39 1.38 0.41 -1.57
N CYS A 40 0.62 1.16 -0.78
CA CYS A 40 -0.52 1.93 -1.24
C CYS A 40 -0.13 3.40 -1.40
N ARG A 41 -0.50 4.01 -2.53
CA ARG A 41 -0.24 5.43 -2.81
C ARG A 41 -1.52 6.11 -3.25
N PHE A 42 -1.84 7.23 -2.62
CA PHE A 42 -2.90 8.10 -3.11
C PHE A 42 -2.54 8.67 -4.49
N VAL A 43 -3.50 8.66 -5.42
CA VAL A 43 -3.32 9.20 -6.77
C VAL A 43 -4.10 10.49 -6.92
N ARG A 44 -5.42 10.45 -6.68
CA ARG A 44 -6.32 11.61 -6.77
C ARG A 44 -7.69 11.29 -6.20
N GLN A 45 -8.45 12.32 -5.87
CA GLN A 45 -9.89 12.20 -5.68
C GLN A 45 -10.59 12.09 -7.04
N VAL A 46 -11.57 11.19 -7.15
CA VAL A 46 -12.33 10.99 -8.42
C VAL A 46 -13.80 11.35 -8.30
N ALA A 47 -14.33 11.42 -7.09
CA ALA A 47 -15.65 11.98 -6.76
C ALA A 47 -15.66 12.38 -5.26
N PRO A 48 -16.69 13.09 -4.77
CA PRO A 48 -16.89 13.27 -3.34
C PRO A 48 -16.81 11.91 -2.61
N ASN A 49 -15.95 11.81 -1.59
CA ASN A 49 -15.73 10.61 -0.79
C ASN A 49 -15.32 9.36 -1.59
N LYS A 50 -14.68 9.53 -2.75
CA LYS A 50 -14.17 8.42 -3.54
C LYS A 50 -12.81 8.77 -4.14
N ASP A 51 -11.82 8.00 -3.76
CA ASP A 51 -10.43 8.25 -4.14
C ASP A 51 -9.86 7.11 -4.97
N MET A 52 -8.95 7.47 -5.86
CA MET A 52 -8.13 6.54 -6.62
C MET A 52 -6.80 6.34 -5.90
N MET A 53 -6.44 5.08 -5.73
CA MET A 53 -5.21 4.63 -5.09
C MET A 53 -4.44 3.75 -6.08
N CYS A 54 -3.11 3.85 -6.07
CA CYS A 54 -2.20 2.94 -6.75
C CYS A 54 -1.61 1.97 -5.73
N VAL A 55 -1.86 0.69 -5.93
CA VAL A 55 -1.32 -0.40 -5.12
C VAL A 55 -0.15 -0.99 -5.89
N ARG A 56 1.03 -0.96 -5.28
CA ARG A 56 2.20 -1.65 -5.80
C ARG A 56 2.40 -2.93 -5.01
N ILE A 57 2.52 -4.05 -5.71
CA ILE A 57 2.80 -5.36 -5.15
C ILE A 57 4.13 -5.83 -5.72
N VAL A 58 5.02 -6.31 -4.86
CA VAL A 58 6.29 -6.94 -5.26
C VAL A 58 6.22 -8.43 -4.99
N LEU A 59 6.29 -9.25 -6.04
CA LEU A 59 6.35 -10.70 -5.94
C LEU A 59 7.75 -11.19 -6.28
N PHE A 60 8.13 -12.32 -5.67
CA PHE A 60 9.42 -12.99 -5.92
C PHE A 60 10.66 -12.13 -5.62
N ASP A 61 10.57 -11.20 -4.67
CA ASP A 61 11.75 -10.51 -4.15
C ASP A 61 12.51 -11.45 -3.21
N ASN A 62 13.80 -11.66 -3.48
CA ASN A 62 14.66 -12.56 -2.69
C ASN A 62 15.27 -11.85 -1.47
N LYS A 63 14.84 -10.63 -1.16
CA LYS A 63 15.25 -9.94 0.07
C LYS A 63 14.70 -10.69 1.26
N LYS A 64 15.59 -11.36 2.02
CA LYS A 64 15.29 -11.85 3.37
C LYS A 64 14.93 -10.65 4.23
N ASN A 65 13.81 -10.76 4.95
CA ASN A 65 13.30 -9.72 5.84
C ASN A 65 14.34 -9.39 6.93
N GLU A 66 15.07 -8.29 6.76
CA GLU A 66 15.62 -7.56 7.89
C GLU A 66 14.46 -6.78 8.51
N GLU A 67 14.12 -7.12 9.75
CA GLU A 67 13.14 -6.40 10.57
C GLU A 67 13.48 -4.90 10.59
N GLU A 68 12.61 -4.08 10.01
CA GLU A 68 12.75 -2.63 10.04
C GLU A 68 12.43 -2.12 11.45
N ASN A 69 13.49 -1.70 12.15
CA ASN A 69 13.45 -1.06 13.47
C ASN A 69 12.72 0.30 13.39
N PRO A 70 11.70 0.58 14.23
CA PRO A 70 10.85 1.75 14.07
C PRO A 70 11.50 2.97 14.71
N THR A 71 12.23 3.78 13.95
CA THR A 71 12.42 5.19 14.33
C THR A 71 12.73 6.05 13.11
N LYS A 72 11.74 6.84 12.68
CA LYS A 72 11.93 8.27 12.36
C LYS A 72 10.59 9.00 12.26
N ARG A 73 10.36 9.78 13.31
CA ARG A 73 9.33 10.81 13.49
C ARG A 73 9.20 11.68 12.24
N PHE A 74 7.96 11.93 11.79
CA PHE A 74 7.65 13.15 11.06
C PHE A 74 6.81 14.06 11.96
N LYS A 75 7.39 15.23 12.27
CA LYS A 75 6.77 16.34 12.99
C LYS A 75 5.54 16.80 12.23
N GLN A 76 4.41 16.85 12.93
CA GLN A 76 3.29 17.67 12.53
C GLN A 76 3.51 19.04 13.16
N ASP A 77 3.94 20.01 12.35
CA ASP A 77 4.04 21.40 12.77
C ASP A 77 2.64 22.00 12.76
N SER A 78 2.15 22.33 13.95
CA SER A 78 0.99 23.15 14.20
C SER A 78 1.39 24.61 14.04
N SER A 79 0.70 25.36 13.18
CA SER A 79 0.70 26.82 13.25
C SER A 79 -0.74 27.29 13.23
N GLU A 80 -1.14 27.89 14.35
CA GLU A 80 -2.29 28.80 14.50
C GLU A 80 -2.25 29.95 13.50
#